data_AF-A0AAJ4VX32-F1
#
_entry.id   AF-A0AAJ4VX32-F1
#
_cell.length_a   1.000
_cell.length_b   1.000
_cell.length_c   1.000
_cell.angle_alpha   90.00
_cell.angle_beta   90.00
_cell.angle_gamma   90.00
#
_symmetry.space_group_name_H-M   'P 1'
#
loop_
_entity.id
_entity.type
_entity.pdbx_description
1 polymer ?
#
loop_
_entity_poly.entity_id
_entity_poly.type
_entity_poly.pdbx_seq_one_letter_code
_entity_poly.pdbx_strand_id
1 'polypeptide(L)'
;MEKMYSYKGFEVTVKLESVRAVSSEFTYGPPVGYVAVVSICTVDPRRPVGAPIGLVAEGNQVFGTEDDALTAGFNAAKRVIDERGAP
;
A
#
# COMPACT_ATOMS: atom_id res chain seq x y z
N MET A 1 1.97 -8.01 -6.15
CA MET A 1 3.33 -7.49 -6.41
C MET A 1 3.80 -6.74 -5.18
N GLU A 2 5.09 -6.56 -4.94
CA GLU A 2 5.56 -5.69 -3.84
C GLU A 2 6.80 -4.90 -4.25
N LYS A 3 6.94 -3.70 -3.69
CA LYS A 3 8.05 -2.81 -3.98
C LYS A 3 8.54 -2.14 -2.70
N MET A 4 9.81 -2.33 -2.42
CA MET A 4 10.48 -1.74 -1.25
C MET A 4 11.24 -0.48 -1.68
N TYR A 5 11.15 0.56 -0.87
CA TYR A 5 11.78 1.85 -1.07
C TYR A 5 12.40 2.32 0.23
N SER A 6 13.62 2.85 0.17
CA SER A 6 14.27 3.48 1.31
C SER A 6 14.06 4.99 1.23
N TYR A 7 13.40 5.60 2.22
CA TYR A 7 13.10 7.04 2.25
C TYR A 7 13.38 7.63 3.64
N LYS A 8 14.24 8.65 3.71
CA LYS A 8 14.58 9.40 4.95
C LYS A 8 14.96 8.51 6.16
N GLY A 9 15.63 7.37 5.94
CA GLY A 9 15.98 6.43 7.02
C GLY A 9 14.83 5.50 7.46
N PHE A 10 13.76 5.46 6.66
CA PHE A 10 12.67 4.50 6.76
C PHE A 10 12.67 3.58 5.54
N GLU A 11 12.28 2.33 5.75
CA GLU A 11 11.99 1.33 4.72
C GLU A 11 10.47 1.29 4.51
N VAL A 12 10.05 1.67 3.31
CA VAL A 12 8.66 1.67 2.87
C VAL A 12 8.46 0.48 1.95
N THR A 13 7.60 -0.44 2.36
CA THR A 13 7.20 -1.60 1.56
C THR A 13 5.77 -1.38 1.08
N VAL A 14 5.59 -1.20 -0.23
CA VAL A 14 4.27 -1.11 -0.86
C VAL A 14 3.95 -2.46 -1.49
N LYS A 15 3.07 -3.22 -0.86
CA LYS A 15 2.56 -4.50 -1.37
C LYS A 15 1.22 -4.28 -2.06
N LEU A 16 1.15 -4.62 -3.33
CA LEU A 16 -0.09 -4.71 -4.09
C LEU A 16 -0.72 -6.08 -3.94
N GLU A 17 -1.91 -6.10 -3.33
CA GLU A 17 -2.77 -7.26 -3.30
C GLU A 17 -3.85 -7.12 -4.37
N SER A 18 -3.90 -8.08 -5.31
CA SER A 18 -4.98 -8.13 -6.28
C SER A 18 -6.22 -8.72 -5.63
N VAL A 19 -7.26 -7.91 -5.52
CA VAL A 19 -8.55 -8.36 -5.00
C VAL A 19 -9.33 -8.97 -6.15
N ARG A 20 -9.52 -10.27 -6.06
CA ARG A 20 -10.52 -10.98 -6.87
C ARG A 20 -11.80 -10.97 -6.05
N ALA A 21 -12.91 -10.49 -6.62
CA ALA A 21 -14.20 -10.67 -5.96
C ALA A 21 -14.47 -12.16 -5.88
N VAL A 22 -14.42 -12.70 -4.67
CA VAL A 22 -14.89 -14.04 -4.39
C VAL A 22 -16.40 -13.91 -4.21
N SER A 23 -17.13 -13.78 -5.32
CA SER A 23 -18.56 -13.98 -5.29
C SER A 23 -18.79 -15.44 -4.94
N SER A 24 -19.59 -15.71 -3.90
CA SER A 24 -19.90 -17.05 -3.37
C SER A 24 -20.55 -18.01 -4.40
N GLU A 25 -20.74 -17.58 -5.65
CA GLU A 25 -21.22 -18.37 -6.77
C GLU A 25 -20.16 -18.39 -7.89
N PHE A 26 -19.21 -19.31 -7.76
CA PHE A 26 -18.57 -20.08 -8.83
C PHE A 26 -18.38 -19.43 -10.23
N THR A 27 -17.95 -18.17 -10.30
CA THR A 27 -17.53 -17.55 -11.57
C THR A 27 -16.17 -16.88 -11.34
N TYR A 28 -15.13 -17.44 -11.95
CA TYR A 28 -13.80 -16.82 -12.03
C TYR A 28 -13.91 -15.53 -12.86
N GLY A 29 -14.37 -14.47 -12.23
CA GLY A 29 -14.37 -13.13 -12.82
C GLY A 29 -12.94 -12.58 -12.94
N PRO A 30 -12.68 -11.65 -13.87
CA PRO A 30 -11.42 -10.93 -13.93
C PRO A 30 -11.14 -10.22 -12.59
N PRO A 31 -9.86 -9.98 -12.23
CA PRO A 31 -9.51 -9.26 -11.01
C PRO A 31 -10.29 -7.95 -10.92
N VAL A 32 -10.96 -7.73 -9.79
CA VAL A 32 -11.89 -6.61 -9.61
C VAL A 32 -11.13 -5.32 -9.29
N GLY A 33 -9.88 -5.46 -8.82
CA GLY A 33 -8.89 -4.39 -8.77
C GLY A 33 -7.73 -4.74 -7.83
N TYR A 34 -6.98 -3.71 -7.42
CA TYR A 34 -5.79 -3.82 -6.59
C TYR A 34 -5.94 -3.02 -5.28
N VAL A 35 -5.33 -3.49 -4.21
CA VAL A 35 -5.23 -2.81 -2.92
C VAL A 35 -3.75 -2.60 -2.63
N ALA A 36 -3.37 -1.38 -2.26
CA ALA A 36 -2.01 -1.05 -1.91
C ALA A 36 -1.84 -1.12 -0.40
N VAL A 37 -1.24 -2.18 0.10
CA VAL A 37 -0.86 -2.34 1.50
C VAL A 37 0.52 -1.74 1.72
N VAL A 38 0.57 -0.63 2.42
CA VAL A 38 1.79 0.10 2.73
C VAL A 38 2.26 -0.28 4.13
N SER A 39 3.47 -0.81 4.24
CA SER A 39 4.14 -1.06 5.52
C SER A 39 5.37 -0.16 5.62
N ILE A 40 5.53 0.51 6.76
CA ILE A 40 6.65 1.43 6.99
C ILE A 40 7.43 0.93 8.21
N CYS A 41 8.73 0.71 8.03
CA CYS A 41 9.66 0.30 9.08
C CYS A 41 10.78 1.34 9.20
N THR A 42 11.25 1.65 10.41
CA THR A 42 12.53 2.36 10.58
C THR A 42 13.68 1.44 10.19
N VAL A 43 14.78 2.00 9.68
CA VAL A 43 15.94 1.19 9.29
C VAL A 43 16.83 0.88 10.50
N ASP A 44 16.94 1.81 11.46
CA ASP A 44 17.67 1.59 12.72
C ASP A 44 17.11 2.46 13.88
N PRO A 45 16.70 1.87 15.03
CA PRO A 45 16.44 0.45 15.23
C PRO A 45 15.26 0.00 14.35
N ARG A 46 15.29 -1.22 13.80
CA ARG A 46 14.23 -1.73 12.91
C ARG A 46 12.90 -1.90 13.66
N ARG A 47 12.03 -0.91 13.58
CA ARG A 47 10.72 -0.89 14.24
C ARG A 47 9.63 -0.54 13.22
N PRO A 48 8.51 -1.28 13.20
CA PRO A 48 7.36 -0.87 12.42
C PRO A 48 6.88 0.48 12.94
N VAL A 49 6.67 1.44 12.03
CA VAL A 49 6.20 2.79 12.33
C VAL A 49 4.70 2.80 12.68
N GLY A 50 4.00 1.71 12.40
CA GLY A 50 2.59 1.50 12.74
C GLY A 50 2.06 0.20 12.14
N ALA A 51 0.74 0.04 12.18
CA ALA A 51 0.07 -1.01 11.42
C ALA A 51 0.17 -0.71 9.92
N PRO A 52 0.29 -1.74 9.05
CA PRO A 52 0.29 -1.53 7.62
C PRO A 52 -1.04 -0.89 7.19
N ILE A 53 -0.94 0.17 6.39
CA ILE A 53 -2.09 0.94 5.92
C ILE A 53 -2.53 0.33 4.59
N GLY A 54 -3.72 -0.25 4.57
CA GLY A 54 -4.39 -0.65 3.34
C GLY A 54 -4.99 0.58 2.67
N LEU A 55 -4.42 0.99 1.54
CA LEU A 55 -5.00 2.02 0.70
C LEU A 55 -5.86 1.39 -0.38
N VAL A 56 -7.01 2.01 -0.57
CA VAL A 56 -7.98 1.74 -1.63
C VAL A 56 -8.15 3.02 -2.44
N ALA A 57 -8.61 2.90 -3.68
CA ALA A 57 -8.94 4.02 -4.52
C ALA A 57 -10.05 4.89 -3.91
N GLU A 58 -10.16 6.12 -4.42
CA GLU A 58 -11.21 7.06 -4.03
C GLU A 58 -12.60 6.42 -4.14
N GLY A 59 -13.45 6.67 -3.13
CA GLY A 59 -14.76 6.02 -3.04
C GLY A 59 -14.75 4.62 -2.43
N ASN A 60 -13.67 4.22 -1.75
CA ASN A 60 -13.51 2.90 -1.12
C ASN A 60 -13.56 1.75 -2.15
N GLN A 61 -13.18 2.04 -3.39
CA GLN A 61 -13.06 1.06 -4.47
C GLN A 61 -11.63 0.56 -4.57
N VAL A 62 -11.44 -0.63 -5.15
CA VAL A 62 -10.11 -1.15 -5.45
C VAL A 62 -9.52 -0.39 -6.63
N PHE A 63 -8.20 -0.21 -6.65
CA PHE A 63 -7.48 0.45 -7.73
C PHE A 63 -7.66 -0.31 -9.04
N GLY A 64 -7.97 0.40 -10.13
CA GLY A 64 -8.11 -0.21 -11.45
C GLY A 64 -6.79 -0.69 -12.05
N THR A 65 -5.67 -0.11 -11.62
CA THR A 65 -4.33 -0.42 -12.13
C THR A 65 -3.31 -0.56 -11.00
N GLU A 66 -2.27 -1.34 -11.28
CA GLU A 66 -1.14 -1.53 -10.36
C GLU A 66 -0.35 -0.23 -10.15
N ASP A 67 -0.23 0.59 -11.19
CA ASP A 67 0.53 1.85 -11.14
C ASP A 67 -0.13 2.89 -10.22
N ASP A 68 -1.47 3.00 -10.29
CA ASP A 68 -2.23 3.90 -9.43
C ASP A 68 -2.13 3.47 -7.95
N ALA A 69 -2.25 2.17 -7.70
CA ALA A 69 -2.09 1.58 -6.38
C ALA A 69 -0.67 1.80 -5.81
N LEU A 70 0.38 1.60 -6.63
CA LEU A 70 1.77 1.84 -6.22
C LEU A 70 2.02 3.32 -5.95
N THR A 71 1.53 4.19 -6.81
CA THR A 71 1.70 5.65 -6.69
C THR A 71 1.00 6.18 -5.45
N ALA A 72 -0.25 5.75 -5.20
CA ALA A 72 -0.99 6.09 -3.99
C ALA A 72 -0.29 5.56 -2.73
N GLY A 73 0.15 4.29 -2.75
CA GLY A 73 0.91 3.65 -1.68
C GLY A 73 2.17 4.41 -1.31
N PHE A 74 2.96 4.77 -2.32
CA PHE A 74 4.20 5.50 -2.11
C PHE A 74 3.98 6.94 -1.63
N ASN A 75 2.99 7.66 -2.19
CA ASN A 75 2.67 9.02 -1.75
C ASN A 75 2.15 9.06 -0.31
N ALA A 76 1.29 8.13 0.08
CA ALA A 76 0.82 8.03 1.46
C ALA A 76 1.97 7.71 2.42
N ALA A 77 2.85 6.77 2.07
CA ALA A 77 4.01 6.45 2.89
C ALA A 77 4.93 7.67 3.10
N LYS A 78 5.21 8.40 2.00
CA LYS A 78 6.00 9.62 2.06
C LYS A 78 5.34 10.67 2.95
N ARG A 79 4.02 10.85 2.86
CA ARG A 79 3.28 11.82 3.68
C ARG A 79 3.36 11.45 5.16
N VAL A 80 3.15 10.18 5.52
CA VAL A 80 3.28 9.71 6.92
C VAL A 80 4.69 9.93 7.46
N ILE A 81 5.73 9.64 6.66
CA ILE A 81 7.12 9.89 7.05
C ILE A 81 7.40 11.39 7.18
N ASP A 82 6.85 12.21 6.29
CA ASP A 82 7.03 13.67 6.33
C ASP A 82 6.35 14.29 7.54
N GLU A 83 5.11 13.92 7.85
CA GLU A 83 4.38 14.35 9.06
C GLU A 83 5.09 13.89 10.34
N ARG A 84 5.71 12.71 10.31
CA ARG A 84 6.43 12.16 11.47
C ARG A 84 7.86 12.69 11.61
N GLY A 85 8.44 13.19 10.53
CA GLY A 85 9.76 13.83 10.49
C GLY A 85 9.71 15.35 10.63
N ALA A 86 8.51 15.95 10.70
CA ALA A 86 8.33 17.34 11.04
C ALA A 86 8.64 17.54 12.54
N PRO A 87 9.56 18.46 12.89
CA PRO A 87 9.98 18.72 14.27
C PRO A 87 8.88 19.32 15.15
#